data_AF-A0AA40KSH3-F1
#
_entry.id   AF-A0AA40KSH3-F1
#
_cell.length_a   1.000
_cell.length_b   1.000
_cell.length_c   1.000
_cell.angle_alpha   90.00
_cell.angle_beta   90.00
_cell.angle_gamma   90.00
#
_symmetry.space_group_name_H-M   'P 1'
#
loop_
_entity.id
_entity.type
_entity.pdbx_description
1 polymer ?
#
loop_
_entity_poly.entity_id
_entity_poly.type
_entity_poly.pdbx_seq_one_letter_code
_entity_poly.pdbx_strand_id
1 'polypeptide(L)'
;MSEFEDLKNAISCLNKSVSEFPIGAISIEDFKPIEEKIRTTRESLRRLNAKLLTLKSQYDFYATNEEPERKIKDTVTDLHEATANSLINNAVIKLCLHSYTIQAILEGKDSDNDTLKKIYACMSKLFTLNDNILLLQNEIEDALKAQLQLKIHCRNALFEYKSFLKEQEEIRNKKLEEINPELVKNKEKTNKTITSINIMKKLIVNFIAASNHMLFKEPFLVKMLEAHRELISIETVSKMSQNNSENEEDKS
;
A
#
# COMPACT_ATOMS: atom_id res chain seq x y z
N MET A 1 16.02 -7.73 -84.47
CA MET A 1 15.02 -7.48 -83.40
C MET A 1 15.32 -8.22 -82.09
N SER A 2 16.17 -9.27 -82.06
CA SER A 2 16.49 -9.99 -80.80
C SER A 2 17.41 -9.21 -79.86
N GLU A 3 18.52 -8.67 -80.38
CA GLU A 3 19.60 -8.11 -79.56
C GLU A 3 19.19 -6.87 -78.75
N PHE A 4 18.27 -6.06 -79.27
CA PHE A 4 17.78 -4.87 -78.57
C PHE A 4 16.90 -5.24 -77.37
N GLU A 5 16.13 -6.32 -77.50
CA GLU A 5 15.24 -6.78 -76.42
C GLU A 5 16.00 -7.61 -75.39
N ASP A 6 17.05 -8.32 -75.82
CA ASP A 6 18.03 -8.93 -74.93
C ASP A 6 18.80 -7.87 -74.12
N LEU A 7 19.19 -6.76 -74.76
CA LEU A 7 19.84 -5.63 -74.08
C LEU A 7 18.89 -4.95 -73.08
N LYS A 8 17.62 -4.76 -73.44
CA LYS A 8 16.61 -4.17 -72.57
C LYS A 8 16.30 -5.05 -71.36
N ASN A 9 16.26 -6.37 -71.55
CA ASN A 9 16.14 -7.33 -70.46
C ASN A 9 17.39 -7.35 -69.57
N ALA A 10 18.59 -7.27 -70.15
CA ALA A 10 19.83 -7.17 -69.39
C ALA A 10 19.89 -5.88 -68.56
N ILE A 11 19.45 -4.74 -69.12
CA ILE A 11 19.33 -3.47 -68.40
C ILE A 11 18.28 -3.57 -67.30
N SER A 12 17.14 -4.22 -67.54
CA SER A 12 16.11 -4.43 -66.52
C SER A 12 16.61 -5.31 -65.37
N CYS A 13 17.31 -6.39 -65.68
CA CYS A 13 17.91 -7.28 -64.67
C CYS A 13 19.02 -6.55 -63.90
N LEU A 14 19.86 -5.78 -64.58
CA LEU A 14 20.89 -4.96 -63.95
C LEU A 14 20.27 -3.92 -63.03
N ASN A 15 19.21 -3.23 -63.45
CA ASN A 15 18.56 -2.20 -62.65
C ASN A 15 17.90 -2.81 -61.40
N LYS A 16 17.34 -4.01 -61.53
CA LYS A 16 16.79 -4.76 -60.39
C LYS A 16 17.88 -5.18 -59.40
N SER A 17 18.99 -5.74 -59.90
CA SER A 17 20.14 -6.09 -59.06
C SER A 17 20.83 -4.87 -58.45
N VAL A 18 20.88 -3.73 -59.15
CA VAL A 18 21.42 -2.47 -58.62
C VAL A 18 20.50 -1.88 -57.56
N SER A 19 19.18 -2.03 -57.68
CA SER A 19 18.22 -1.61 -56.64
C SER A 19 18.24 -2.49 -55.38
N GLU A 20 18.64 -3.76 -55.51
CA GLU A 20 18.82 -4.69 -54.40
C GLU A 20 20.24 -4.68 -53.82
N PHE A 21 21.21 -4.05 -54.52
CA PHE A 21 22.56 -3.83 -54.00
C PHE A 21 22.54 -2.62 -53.05
N PRO A 22 22.80 -2.78 -51.76
CA PRO A 22 22.77 -1.68 -50.81
C PRO A 22 24.05 -0.86 -50.95
N ILE A 23 24.10 0.01 -51.96
CA ILE A 23 25.13 1.05 -52.05
C ILE A 23 24.64 2.23 -51.22
N GLY A 24 24.82 2.11 -49.90
CA GLY A 24 24.47 3.14 -48.92
C GLY A 24 23.28 2.81 -48.03
N ALA A 25 23.21 3.49 -46.89
CA ALA A 25 22.10 3.44 -45.95
C ALA A 25 20.82 3.95 -46.64
N ILE A 26 19.83 3.08 -46.83
CA ILE A 26 18.55 3.38 -47.49
C ILE A 26 17.52 3.82 -46.44
N SER A 27 17.68 3.40 -45.19
CA SER A 27 16.82 3.73 -44.06
C SER A 27 17.60 4.40 -42.92
N ILE A 28 16.91 5.22 -42.13
CA ILE A 28 17.44 5.79 -40.88
C ILE A 28 17.93 4.67 -39.92
N GLU A 29 17.32 3.48 -40.01
CA GLU A 29 17.73 2.28 -39.28
C GLU A 29 19.15 1.81 -39.63
N ASP A 30 19.63 2.04 -40.85
CA ASP A 30 20.94 1.60 -41.31
C ASP A 30 22.09 2.36 -40.63
N PHE A 31 21.81 3.58 -40.14
CA PHE A 31 22.76 4.40 -39.38
C PHE A 31 22.88 4.00 -37.90
N LYS A 32 22.03 3.09 -37.39
CA LYS A 32 22.09 2.68 -35.98
C LYS A 32 23.37 1.86 -35.69
N PRO A 33 24.01 2.07 -34.53
CA PRO A 33 25.09 1.21 -34.05
C PRO A 33 24.67 -0.27 -34.00
N ILE A 34 25.63 -1.18 -34.20
CA ILE A 34 25.37 -2.61 -34.30
C ILE A 34 24.72 -3.15 -33.00
N GLU A 35 25.16 -2.69 -31.83
CA GLU A 35 24.54 -3.07 -30.54
C GLU A 35 23.07 -2.66 -30.45
N GLU A 36 22.72 -1.49 -30.99
CA GLU A 36 21.36 -0.99 -30.95
C GLU A 36 20.46 -1.73 -31.93
N LYS A 37 20.98 -2.06 -33.12
CA LYS A 37 20.31 -2.99 -34.04
C LYS A 37 20.02 -4.32 -33.35
N ILE A 38 21.04 -4.95 -32.75
CA ILE A 38 20.87 -6.21 -32.01
C ILE A 38 19.81 -6.09 -30.89
N ARG A 39 19.80 -4.98 -30.13
CA ARG A 39 18.80 -4.74 -29.09
C ARG A 39 17.38 -4.67 -29.68
N THR A 40 17.19 -3.89 -30.73
CA THR A 40 15.88 -3.74 -31.39
C THR A 40 15.38 -5.05 -32.00
N THR A 41 16.26 -5.84 -32.62
CA THR A 41 15.90 -7.16 -33.17
C THR A 41 15.56 -8.15 -32.06
N ARG A 42 16.26 -8.11 -30.91
CA ARG A 42 15.91 -8.94 -29.75
C ARG A 42 14.54 -8.56 -29.16
N GLU A 43 14.22 -7.27 -29.09
CA GLU A 43 12.91 -6.81 -28.64
C GLU A 43 11.80 -7.22 -29.60
N SER A 44 12.00 -7.09 -30.91
CA SER A 44 11.01 -7.51 -31.92
C SER A 44 10.80 -9.02 -31.91
N LEU A 45 11.88 -9.81 -31.81
CA LEU A 45 11.82 -11.26 -31.63
C LEU A 45 11.08 -11.65 -30.35
N ARG A 46 11.31 -10.95 -29.23
CA ARG A 46 10.58 -11.19 -27.98
C ARG A 46 9.07 -10.97 -28.15
N ARG A 47 8.67 -9.90 -28.84
CA ARG A 47 7.25 -9.60 -29.12
C ARG A 47 6.63 -10.65 -30.05
N LEU A 48 7.34 -11.05 -31.10
CA LEU A 48 6.88 -12.10 -32.02
C LEU A 48 6.75 -13.45 -31.32
N ASN A 49 7.71 -13.81 -30.47
CA ASN A 49 7.68 -15.05 -29.71
C ASN A 49 6.50 -15.06 -28.72
N ALA A 50 6.25 -13.95 -28.03
CA ALA A 50 5.07 -13.81 -27.17
C ALA A 50 3.77 -13.98 -27.96
N LYS A 51 3.64 -13.31 -29.13
CA LYS A 51 2.46 -13.43 -30.00
C LYS A 51 2.25 -14.86 -30.50
N LEU A 52 3.34 -15.54 -30.88
CA LEU A 52 3.31 -16.95 -31.30
C LEU A 52 2.84 -17.84 -30.15
N LEU A 53 3.30 -17.60 -28.92
CA LEU A 53 2.88 -18.35 -27.74
C LEU A 53 1.39 -18.14 -27.46
N THR A 54 0.92 -16.90 -27.51
CA THR A 54 -0.51 -16.56 -27.33
C THR A 54 -1.37 -17.24 -28.39
N LEU A 55 -0.97 -17.17 -29.66
CA LEU A 55 -1.71 -17.82 -30.75
C LEU A 55 -1.74 -19.34 -30.61
N LYS A 56 -0.63 -19.96 -30.18
CA LYS A 56 -0.61 -21.40 -29.87
C LYS A 56 -1.57 -21.73 -28.73
N SER A 57 -1.49 -21.01 -27.61
CA SER A 57 -2.40 -21.24 -26.48
C SER A 57 -3.87 -21.02 -26.85
N GLN A 58 -4.16 -20.06 -27.73
CA GLN A 58 -5.50 -19.80 -28.23
C GLN A 58 -5.97 -20.94 -29.14
N TYR A 59 -5.11 -21.42 -30.03
CA TYR A 59 -5.38 -22.59 -30.86
C TYR A 59 -5.62 -23.83 -30.01
N ASP A 60 -4.76 -24.11 -29.02
CA ASP A 60 -4.86 -25.25 -28.12
C ASP A 60 -6.16 -25.18 -27.29
N PHE A 61 -6.54 -23.98 -26.84
CA PHE A 61 -7.82 -23.76 -26.16
C PHE A 61 -9.03 -24.08 -27.05
N TYR A 62 -8.99 -23.72 -28.33
CA TYR A 62 -10.07 -24.04 -29.27
C TYR A 62 -10.04 -25.49 -29.77
N ALA A 63 -8.87 -26.13 -29.79
CA ALA A 63 -8.69 -27.51 -30.23
C ALA A 63 -9.08 -28.53 -29.14
N THR A 64 -8.98 -28.15 -27.87
CA THR A 64 -9.30 -29.01 -26.73
C THR A 64 -10.78 -28.89 -26.38
N ASN A 65 -11.56 -29.95 -26.63
CA ASN A 65 -12.99 -30.05 -26.27
C ASN A 65 -13.22 -30.55 -24.83
N GLU A 66 -12.22 -30.48 -23.96
CA GLU A 66 -12.30 -31.00 -22.59
C GLU A 66 -12.98 -29.99 -21.67
N GLU A 67 -13.95 -30.45 -20.87
CA GLU A 67 -14.51 -29.61 -19.82
C GLU A 67 -13.43 -29.29 -18.77
N PRO A 68 -13.34 -28.04 -18.30
CA PRO A 68 -12.30 -27.65 -17.36
C PRO A 68 -12.48 -28.41 -16.04
N GLU A 69 -11.45 -29.19 -15.65
CA GLU A 69 -11.44 -30.00 -14.42
C GLU A 69 -11.55 -29.16 -13.12
N ARG A 70 -11.26 -27.85 -13.18
CA ARG A 70 -11.26 -26.94 -12.03
C ARG A 70 -11.97 -25.63 -12.35
N LYS A 71 -12.45 -24.96 -11.30
CA LYS A 71 -13.03 -23.62 -11.40
C LYS A 71 -11.96 -22.64 -11.88
N ILE A 72 -12.31 -21.85 -12.90
CA ILE A 72 -11.44 -20.84 -13.53
C ILE A 72 -10.73 -19.95 -12.49
N LYS A 73 -11.43 -19.57 -11.42
CA LYS A 73 -10.88 -18.72 -10.36
C LYS A 73 -9.68 -19.36 -9.66
N ASP A 74 -9.77 -20.65 -9.35
CA ASP A 74 -8.72 -21.38 -8.62
C ASP A 74 -7.52 -21.63 -9.54
N THR A 75 -7.76 -21.91 -10.83
CA THR A 75 -6.69 -22.03 -11.83
C THR A 75 -5.95 -20.71 -12.06
N VAL A 76 -6.66 -19.58 -12.06
CA VAL A 76 -6.04 -18.24 -12.22
C VAL A 76 -5.21 -17.88 -10.99
N THR A 77 -5.65 -18.23 -9.78
CA THR A 77 -4.85 -18.01 -8.56
C THR A 77 -3.58 -18.87 -8.56
N ASP A 78 -3.70 -20.16 -8.90
CA ASP A 78 -2.55 -21.07 -8.98
C ASP A 78 -1.54 -20.59 -10.03
N LEU A 79 -2.03 -20.09 -11.18
CA LEU A 79 -1.19 -19.53 -12.24
C LEU A 79 -0.45 -18.26 -11.77
N HIS A 80 -1.14 -17.35 -11.07
CA HIS A 80 -0.50 -16.15 -10.53
C HIS A 80 0.56 -16.49 -9.49
N GLU A 81 0.29 -17.44 -8.60
CA GLU A 81 1.25 -17.92 -7.61
C GLU A 81 2.47 -18.57 -8.29
N ALA A 82 2.25 -19.48 -9.23
CA ALA A 82 3.33 -20.12 -9.99
C ALA A 82 4.16 -19.10 -10.78
N THR A 83 3.52 -18.08 -11.35
CA THR A 83 4.20 -17.01 -12.08
C THR A 83 5.03 -16.15 -11.14
N ALA A 84 4.48 -15.75 -9.99
CA ALA A 84 5.20 -14.98 -8.98
C ALA A 84 6.40 -15.76 -8.45
N ASN A 85 6.21 -17.03 -8.09
CA ASN A 85 7.27 -17.91 -7.63
C ASN A 85 8.35 -18.10 -8.69
N SER A 86 7.99 -18.28 -9.95
CA SER A 86 8.95 -18.40 -11.06
C SER A 86 9.77 -17.11 -11.25
N LEU A 87 9.13 -15.94 -11.20
CA LEU A 87 9.82 -14.65 -11.28
C LEU A 87 10.78 -14.43 -10.12
N ILE A 88 10.35 -14.74 -8.89
CA ILE A 88 11.18 -14.66 -7.69
C ILE A 88 12.36 -15.63 -7.81
N ASN A 89 12.11 -16.89 -8.15
CA ASN A 89 13.15 -17.90 -8.31
C ASN A 89 14.17 -17.52 -9.37
N ASN A 90 13.74 -16.96 -10.50
CA ASN A 90 14.64 -16.48 -11.54
C ASN A 90 15.52 -15.32 -11.04
N ALA A 91 14.93 -14.35 -10.34
CA ALA A 91 15.68 -13.25 -9.73
C ALA A 91 16.71 -13.76 -8.71
N VAL A 92 16.32 -14.72 -7.86
CA VAL A 92 17.21 -15.35 -6.88
C VAL A 92 18.34 -16.09 -7.57
N ILE A 93 18.06 -16.94 -8.58
CA ILE A 93 19.10 -17.66 -9.34
C ILE A 93 20.08 -16.66 -9.96
N LYS A 94 19.57 -15.58 -10.58
CA LYS A 94 20.41 -14.55 -11.19
C LYS A 94 21.31 -13.85 -10.17
N LEU A 95 20.77 -13.50 -9.00
CA LEU A 95 21.54 -12.90 -7.91
C LEU A 95 22.59 -13.88 -7.37
N CYS A 96 22.25 -15.15 -7.18
CA CYS A 96 23.19 -16.18 -6.74
C CYS A 96 24.33 -16.37 -7.75
N LEU A 97 24.02 -16.40 -9.06
CA LEU A 97 25.02 -16.46 -10.12
C LEU A 97 25.92 -15.21 -10.10
N HIS A 98 25.35 -14.01 -9.96
CA HIS A 98 26.14 -12.79 -9.82
C HIS A 98 27.06 -12.83 -8.59
N SER A 99 26.55 -13.27 -7.44
CA SER A 99 27.36 -13.43 -6.22
C SER A 99 28.47 -14.45 -6.40
N TYR A 100 28.19 -15.58 -7.05
CA TYR A 100 29.19 -16.58 -7.40
C TYR A 100 30.27 -16.01 -8.31
N THR A 101 29.90 -15.24 -9.33
CA THR A 101 30.86 -14.57 -10.22
C THR A 101 31.70 -13.55 -9.45
N ILE A 102 31.11 -12.74 -8.57
CA ILE A 102 31.84 -11.79 -7.71
C ILE A 102 32.84 -12.54 -6.83
N GLN A 103 32.44 -13.66 -6.23
CA GLN A 103 33.32 -14.50 -5.42
C GLN A 103 34.46 -15.10 -6.25
N ALA A 104 34.18 -15.63 -7.44
CA ALA A 104 35.20 -16.18 -8.34
C ALA A 104 36.23 -15.12 -8.79
N ILE A 105 35.80 -13.88 -9.01
CA ILE A 105 36.68 -12.74 -9.29
C ILE A 105 37.56 -12.42 -8.08
N LEU A 106 36.99 -12.43 -6.87
CA LEU A 106 37.74 -12.20 -5.62
C LEU A 106 38.75 -13.32 -5.31
N GLU A 107 38.44 -14.56 -5.69
CA GLU A 107 39.34 -15.72 -5.58
C GLU A 107 40.45 -15.72 -6.65
N GLY A 108 40.44 -14.76 -7.59
CA GLY A 108 41.48 -14.60 -8.61
C GLY A 108 41.42 -15.59 -9.77
N LYS A 109 40.30 -16.32 -9.93
CA LYS A 109 40.14 -17.31 -11.02
C LYS A 109 39.82 -16.69 -12.39
N ASP A 110 39.24 -15.48 -12.43
CA ASP A 110 38.81 -14.76 -13.65
C ASP A 110 39.00 -13.23 -13.54
N SER A 111 40.19 -12.72 -13.20
CA SER A 111 40.34 -11.28 -12.88
C SER A 111 41.32 -10.50 -13.77
N ASP A 112 40.81 -9.43 -14.39
CA ASP A 112 41.60 -8.24 -14.71
C ASP A 112 41.72 -7.37 -13.43
N ASN A 113 42.89 -6.77 -13.22
CA ASN A 113 43.23 -6.03 -11.99
C ASN A 113 42.35 -4.77 -11.82
N ASP A 114 41.83 -4.23 -12.93
CA ASP A 114 40.89 -3.10 -12.93
C ASP A 114 39.50 -3.49 -12.41
N THR A 115 38.97 -4.65 -12.81
CA THR A 115 37.69 -5.18 -12.31
C THR A 115 37.70 -5.44 -10.81
N LEU A 116 38.82 -5.93 -10.28
CA LEU A 116 38.99 -6.19 -8.84
C LEU A 116 38.91 -4.88 -8.03
N LYS A 117 39.62 -3.83 -8.47
CA LYS A 117 39.55 -2.49 -7.84
C LYS A 117 38.14 -1.91 -7.84
N LYS A 118 37.39 -2.07 -8.93
CA LYS A 118 35.99 -1.61 -9.03
C LYS A 118 35.08 -2.34 -8.04
N ILE A 119 35.25 -3.66 -7.88
CA ILE A 119 34.48 -4.46 -6.91
C ILE A 119 34.79 -4.01 -5.49
N TYR A 120 36.06 -3.85 -5.12
CA TYR A 120 36.44 -3.36 -3.80
C TYR A 120 35.88 -1.96 -3.52
N ALA A 121 35.93 -1.04 -4.48
CA ALA A 121 35.34 0.29 -4.33
C ALA A 121 33.82 0.24 -4.10
N CYS A 122 33.11 -0.64 -4.80
CA CYS A 122 31.67 -0.87 -4.59
C CYS A 122 31.38 -1.50 -3.23
N MET A 123 32.16 -2.51 -2.80
CA MET A 123 32.03 -3.14 -1.50
C MET A 123 32.28 -2.14 -0.37
N SER A 124 33.33 -1.33 -0.44
CA SER A 124 33.60 -0.29 0.57
C SER A 124 32.44 0.69 0.70
N LYS A 125 31.86 1.14 -0.42
CA LYS A 125 30.67 2.01 -0.40
C LYS A 125 29.46 1.32 0.24
N LEU A 126 29.23 0.04 -0.09
CA LEU A 126 28.14 -0.74 0.50
C LEU A 126 28.33 -0.91 2.01
N PHE A 127 29.54 -1.20 2.47
CA PHE A 127 29.84 -1.32 3.90
C PHE A 127 29.64 -0.01 4.64
N THR A 128 30.16 1.11 4.13
CA THR A 128 29.92 2.43 4.73
C THR A 128 28.43 2.78 4.80
N LEU A 129 27.67 2.46 3.76
CA LEU A 129 26.22 2.68 3.75
C LEU A 129 25.51 1.79 4.77
N ASN A 130 25.93 0.53 4.91
CA ASN A 130 25.37 -0.38 5.90
C ASN A 130 25.68 0.07 7.34
N ASP A 131 26.91 0.54 7.59
CA ASP A 131 27.31 1.09 8.89
C ASP A 131 26.46 2.32 9.25
N ASN A 132 26.23 3.22 8.28
CA ASN A 132 25.36 4.38 8.48
C ASN A 132 23.91 3.98 8.78
N ILE A 133 23.37 2.95 8.10
CA ILE A 133 22.03 2.43 8.39
C ILE A 133 21.98 1.86 9.80
N LEU A 134 23.00 1.11 10.22
CA LEU A 134 23.09 0.53 11.56
C LEU A 134 23.14 1.62 12.64
N LEU A 135 23.94 2.67 12.43
CA LEU A 135 24.01 3.82 13.33
C LEU A 135 22.64 4.51 13.47
N LEU A 136 21.98 4.80 12.36
CA LEU A 136 20.65 5.40 12.36
C LEU A 136 19.62 4.52 13.09
N GLN A 137 19.70 3.21 12.90
CA GLN A 137 18.80 2.27 13.57
C GLN A 137 18.99 2.28 15.09
N ASN A 138 20.24 2.37 15.57
CA ASN A 138 20.52 2.51 17.00
C ASN A 138 19.98 3.84 17.55
N GLU A 139 20.16 4.95 16.83
CA GLU A 139 19.60 6.26 17.22
C GLU A 139 18.07 6.23 17.31
N ILE A 140 17.40 5.55 16.36
CA ILE A 140 15.95 5.34 16.39
C ILE A 140 15.54 4.54 17.63
N GLU A 141 16.27 3.48 17.95
CA GLU A 141 15.98 2.64 19.11
C GLU A 141 16.12 3.41 20.43
N ASP A 142 17.16 4.24 20.55
CA ASP A 142 17.38 5.08 21.72
C ASP A 142 16.31 6.18 21.85
N ALA A 143 15.91 6.80 20.74
CA ALA A 143 14.82 7.76 20.71
C ALA A 143 13.48 7.11 21.13
N LEU A 144 13.22 5.87 20.71
CA LEU A 144 12.03 5.11 21.12
C LEU A 144 12.05 4.80 22.61
N LYS A 145 13.20 4.42 23.18
CA LYS A 145 13.36 4.21 24.63
C LYS A 145 13.09 5.50 25.42
N ALA A 146 13.66 6.63 24.98
CA ALA A 146 13.42 7.93 25.60
C ALA A 146 11.93 8.35 25.52
N GLN A 147 11.29 8.14 24.37
CA GLN A 147 9.87 8.42 24.19
C GLN A 147 9.00 7.56 25.12
N LEU A 148 9.33 6.27 25.28
CA LEU A 148 8.63 5.37 26.18
C LEU A 148 8.73 5.85 27.64
N GLN A 149 9.93 6.22 28.09
CA GLN A 149 10.14 6.77 29.44
C GLN A 149 9.34 8.05 29.66
N LEU A 150 9.34 8.96 28.70
CA LEU A 150 8.55 10.19 28.78
C LEU A 150 7.05 9.89 28.87
N LYS A 151 6.53 8.94 28.07
CA LYS A 151 5.13 8.51 28.15
C LYS A 151 4.78 7.94 29.52
N ILE A 152 5.66 7.13 30.12
CA ILE A 152 5.49 6.60 31.47
C ILE A 152 5.45 7.75 32.47
N HIS A 153 6.40 8.70 32.39
CA HIS A 153 6.43 9.84 33.30
C HIS A 153 5.17 10.71 33.19
N CYS A 154 4.73 11.04 31.97
CA CYS A 154 3.48 11.78 31.76
C CYS A 154 2.27 11.05 32.32
N ARG A 155 2.19 9.73 32.13
CA ARG A 155 1.11 8.92 32.70
C ARG A 155 1.09 8.98 34.23
N ASN A 156 2.26 8.86 34.85
CA ASN A 156 2.38 8.92 36.31
C ASN A 156 2.00 10.31 36.83
N ALA A 157 2.48 11.38 36.20
CA ALA A 157 2.13 12.75 36.56
C ALA A 157 0.62 13.03 36.41
N LEU A 158 0.00 12.54 35.34
CA LEU A 158 -1.46 12.64 35.16
C LEU A 158 -2.23 11.85 36.23
N PHE A 159 -1.70 10.69 36.63
CA PHE A 159 -2.31 9.89 37.68
C PHE A 159 -2.23 10.58 39.05
N GLU A 160 -1.06 11.11 39.40
CA GLU A 160 -0.85 11.89 40.63
C GLU A 160 -1.77 13.12 40.68
N TYR A 161 -1.83 13.88 39.59
CA TYR A 161 -2.72 15.04 39.49
C TYR A 161 -4.19 14.64 39.66
N LYS A 162 -4.61 13.53 39.06
CA LYS A 162 -5.97 13.01 39.24
C LYS A 162 -6.24 12.57 40.68
N SER A 163 -5.25 11.99 41.37
CA SER A 163 -5.36 11.65 42.79
C SER A 163 -5.55 12.90 43.64
N PHE A 164 -4.72 13.92 43.41
CA PHE A 164 -4.83 15.20 44.09
C PHE A 164 -6.21 15.85 43.91
N LEU A 165 -6.75 15.85 42.68
CA LEU A 165 -8.09 16.39 42.42
C LEU A 165 -9.18 15.63 43.17
N LYS A 166 -9.07 14.29 43.28
CA LYS A 166 -10.03 13.49 44.07
C LYS A 166 -9.96 13.83 45.55
N GLU A 167 -8.76 13.94 46.12
CA GLU A 167 -8.58 14.33 47.52
C GLU A 167 -9.19 15.71 47.81
N GLN A 168 -8.97 16.68 46.91
CA GLN A 168 -9.58 18.01 47.01
C GLN A 168 -11.11 17.95 46.91
N GLU A 169 -11.65 17.13 46.01
CA GLU A 169 -13.09 16.94 45.88
C GLU A 169 -13.68 16.29 47.14
N GLU A 170 -13.03 15.28 47.71
CA GLU A 170 -13.46 14.63 48.95
C GLU A 170 -13.49 15.59 50.13
N ILE A 171 -12.44 16.41 50.30
CA ILE A 171 -12.39 17.43 51.36
C ILE A 171 -13.53 18.44 51.18
N ARG A 172 -13.78 18.89 49.94
CA ARG A 172 -14.85 19.85 49.64
C ARG A 172 -16.23 19.25 49.86
N ASN A 173 -16.43 17.98 49.49
CA ASN A 173 -17.69 17.28 49.70
C ASN A 173 -17.97 17.08 51.20
N LYS A 174 -16.97 16.68 52.01
CA LYS A 174 -17.13 16.57 53.48
C LYS A 174 -17.56 17.89 54.12
N LYS A 175 -16.91 19.00 53.75
CA LYS A 175 -17.30 20.34 54.22
C LYS A 175 -18.71 20.73 53.77
N LEU A 176 -19.11 20.36 52.55
CA LEU A 176 -20.45 20.63 52.03
C LEU A 176 -21.52 19.80 52.73
N GLU A 177 -21.24 18.54 53.08
CA GLU A 177 -22.14 17.69 53.86
C GLU A 177 -22.41 18.28 55.25
N GLU A 178 -21.39 18.84 55.90
CA GLU A 178 -21.52 19.50 57.21
C GLU A 178 -22.32 20.81 57.14
N ILE A 179 -22.16 21.60 56.07
CA ILE A 179 -22.73 22.94 55.95
C ILE A 179 -24.12 22.94 55.29
N ASN A 180 -24.35 22.10 54.28
CA ASN A 180 -25.62 22.05 53.54
C ASN A 180 -25.87 20.66 52.89
N PRO A 181 -26.59 19.75 53.58
CA PRO A 181 -26.78 18.37 53.12
C PRO A 181 -27.74 18.24 51.92
N GLU A 182 -28.64 19.19 51.68
CA GLU A 182 -29.55 19.13 50.53
C GLU A 182 -28.82 19.40 49.20
N LEU A 183 -27.84 20.29 49.21
CA LEU A 183 -27.02 20.57 48.03
C LEU A 183 -26.21 19.33 47.60
N VAL A 184 -25.76 18.52 48.55
CA VAL A 184 -25.04 17.27 48.29
C VAL A 184 -25.95 16.25 47.61
N LYS A 185 -27.18 16.07 48.08
CA LYS A 185 -28.18 15.20 47.44
C LYS A 185 -28.48 15.63 45.99
N ASN A 186 -28.62 16.93 45.76
CA ASN A 186 -28.84 17.47 44.41
C ASN A 186 -27.62 17.29 43.49
N LYS A 187 -26.40 17.50 44.00
CA LYS A 187 -25.15 17.21 43.28
C LYS A 187 -25.08 15.73 42.88
N GLU A 188 -25.41 14.83 43.80
CA GLU A 188 -25.37 13.38 43.55
C GLU A 188 -26.42 12.92 42.53
N LYS A 189 -27.65 13.46 42.61
CA LYS A 189 -28.71 13.23 41.62
C LYS A 189 -28.26 13.69 40.23
N THR A 190 -27.68 14.89 40.14
CA THR A 190 -27.16 15.45 38.88
C THR A 190 -26.02 14.60 38.32
N ASN A 191 -25.09 14.15 39.17
CA ASN A 191 -24.00 13.27 38.73
C ASN A 191 -24.50 11.92 38.20
N LYS A 192 -25.52 11.31 38.83
CA LYS A 192 -26.17 10.09 38.34
C LYS A 192 -26.80 10.30 36.96
N THR A 193 -27.42 11.46 36.73
CA THR A 193 -27.99 11.79 35.42
C THR A 193 -26.87 11.95 34.37
N ILE A 194 -25.78 12.66 34.70
CA ILE A 194 -24.64 12.86 33.78
C ILE A 194 -23.96 11.53 33.44
N THR A 195 -23.76 10.64 34.41
CA THR A 195 -23.17 9.32 34.14
C THR A 195 -24.07 8.47 33.25
N SER A 196 -25.38 8.50 33.47
CA SER A 196 -26.36 7.81 32.62
C SER A 196 -26.32 8.33 31.17
N ILE A 197 -26.27 9.66 30.98
CA ILE A 197 -26.13 10.29 29.66
C ILE A 197 -24.83 9.83 28.97
N ASN A 198 -23.71 9.79 29.70
CA ASN A 198 -22.43 9.38 29.13
C ASN A 198 -22.39 7.89 28.76
N ILE A 199 -23.03 7.01 29.56
CA ILE A 199 -23.18 5.59 29.24
C ILE A 199 -24.01 5.44 27.95
N MET A 200 -25.14 6.15 27.87
CA MET A 200 -26.02 6.10 26.71
C MET A 200 -25.32 6.63 25.44
N LYS A 201 -24.56 7.73 25.56
CA LYS A 201 -23.72 8.25 24.47
C LYS A 201 -22.72 7.20 23.99
N LYS A 202 -22.06 6.48 24.90
CA LYS A 202 -21.08 5.44 24.56
C LYS A 202 -21.74 4.23 23.90
N LEU A 203 -22.92 3.83 24.36
CA LEU A 203 -23.72 2.78 23.74
C LEU A 203 -24.14 3.14 22.32
N ILE A 204 -24.60 4.37 22.09
CA ILE A 204 -24.95 4.88 20.75
C ILE A 204 -23.73 4.86 19.83
N VAL A 205 -22.57 5.34 20.29
CA VAL A 205 -21.33 5.31 19.49
C VAL A 205 -20.92 3.89 19.14
N ASN A 206 -20.97 2.97 20.10
CA ASN A 206 -20.65 1.56 19.87
C ASN A 206 -21.66 0.90 18.92
N PHE A 207 -22.95 1.22 19.06
CA PHE A 207 -24.01 0.76 18.17
C PHE A 207 -23.80 1.23 16.73
N ILE A 208 -23.45 2.51 16.53
CA ILE A 208 -23.11 3.07 15.21
C ILE A 208 -21.88 2.37 14.63
N ALA A 209 -20.82 2.19 15.44
CA ALA A 209 -19.60 1.53 15.00
C ALA A 209 -19.84 0.06 14.58
N ALA A 210 -20.63 -0.69 15.35
CA ALA A 210 -20.99 -2.06 15.03
C ALA A 210 -21.93 -2.16 13.81
N SER A 211 -22.88 -1.22 13.69
CA SER A 211 -23.87 -1.18 12.62
C SER A 211 -23.34 -0.52 11.34
N ASN A 212 -22.09 -0.09 11.30
CA ASN A 212 -21.48 0.61 10.17
C ASN A 212 -21.66 -0.17 8.84
N HIS A 213 -21.45 -1.49 8.87
CA HIS A 213 -21.65 -2.36 7.71
C HIS A 213 -23.12 -2.49 7.25
N MET A 214 -24.10 -2.24 8.14
CA MET A 214 -25.53 -2.18 7.81
C MET A 214 -25.91 -0.79 7.28
N LEU A 215 -25.36 0.27 7.87
CA LEU A 215 -25.54 1.66 7.43
C LEU A 215 -25.00 1.89 6.01
N PHE A 216 -23.88 1.26 5.64
CA PHE A 216 -23.35 1.32 4.27
C PHE A 216 -24.19 0.59 3.21
N LYS A 217 -25.01 -0.40 3.62
CA LYS A 217 -25.87 -1.16 2.70
C LYS A 217 -27.19 -0.47 2.37
N GLU A 218 -27.68 0.38 3.28
CA GLU A 218 -28.93 1.14 3.09
C GLU A 218 -28.67 2.65 3.17
N PRO A 219 -28.51 3.34 2.01
CA PRO A 219 -28.23 4.78 1.95
C PRO A 219 -29.28 5.68 2.63
N PHE A 220 -30.50 5.16 2.81
CA PHE A 220 -31.58 5.83 3.53
C PHE A 220 -31.27 6.04 5.02
N LEU A 221 -30.62 5.07 5.67
CA LEU A 221 -30.29 5.15 7.10
C LEU A 221 -29.22 6.22 7.38
N VAL A 222 -28.27 6.40 6.45
CA VAL A 222 -27.26 7.48 6.53
C VAL A 222 -27.91 8.85 6.37
N LYS A 223 -28.83 9.01 5.39
CA LYS A 223 -29.59 10.26 5.20
C LYS A 223 -30.50 10.59 6.38
N MET A 224 -31.11 9.58 7.01
CA MET A 224 -31.91 9.76 8.22
C MET A 224 -31.05 10.26 9.39
N LEU A 225 -29.86 9.70 9.58
CA LEU A 225 -28.92 10.15 10.60
C LEU A 225 -28.40 11.58 10.36
N GLU A 226 -28.12 11.93 9.10
CA GLU A 226 -27.76 13.30 8.72
C GLU A 226 -28.92 14.29 8.97
N ALA A 227 -30.15 13.94 8.61
CA ALA A 227 -31.33 14.78 8.83
C ALA A 227 -31.64 15.00 10.32
N HIS A 228 -31.36 14.02 11.18
CA HIS A 228 -31.57 14.15 12.63
C HIS A 228 -30.37 14.72 13.39
N ARG A 229 -29.21 14.90 12.73
CA ARG A 229 -28.02 15.53 13.35
C ARG A 229 -28.27 17.00 13.71
N GLU A 230 -29.05 17.71 12.91
CA GLU A 230 -29.36 19.14 13.13
C GLU A 230 -30.55 19.36 14.08
N LEU A 231 -31.45 18.38 14.22
CA LEU A 231 -32.61 18.46 15.12
C LEU A 231 -32.25 18.43 16.61
N ILE A 232 -31.05 17.96 16.96
CA ILE A 232 -30.53 18.00 18.34
C ILE A 232 -29.75 19.32 18.53
N SER A 233 -30.45 20.44 18.37
CA SER A 233 -29.99 21.75 18.81
C SER A 233 -29.99 21.82 20.34
N ILE A 234 -29.11 22.63 20.92
CA ILE A 234 -29.13 22.99 22.35
C ILE A 234 -30.52 23.50 22.76
N GLU A 235 -31.24 24.17 21.87
CA GLU A 235 -32.62 24.60 22.10
C GLU A 235 -33.60 23.43 22.21
N THR A 236 -33.42 22.36 21.43
CA THR A 236 -34.26 21.15 21.50
C THR A 236 -34.00 20.40 22.80
N VAL A 237 -32.74 20.33 23.24
CA VAL A 237 -32.35 19.75 24.54
C VAL A 237 -32.91 20.59 25.70
N SER A 238 -32.90 21.92 25.57
CA SER A 238 -33.48 22.83 26.55
C SER A 238 -35.01 22.71 26.63
N LYS A 239 -35.71 22.55 25.49
CA LYS A 239 -37.17 22.32 25.44
C LYS A 239 -37.57 20.95 25.99
N MET A 240 -36.80 19.90 25.72
CA MET A 240 -37.04 18.58 26.34
C MET A 240 -36.81 18.59 27.85
N SER A 241 -35.87 19.41 28.34
CA SER A 241 -35.65 19.59 29.78
C SER A 241 -36.78 20.38 30.47
N GLN A 242 -37.38 21.36 29.79
CA GLN A 242 -38.48 22.17 30.32
C GLN A 242 -39.83 21.41 30.28
N ASN A 243 -40.08 20.63 29.23
CA ASN A 243 -41.32 19.85 29.12
C ASN A 243 -41.40 18.69 30.14
N ASN A 244 -40.27 18.24 30.70
CA ASN A 244 -40.29 17.25 31.78
C ASN A 244 -40.61 17.85 33.16
N SER A 245 -40.41 19.15 33.36
CA SER A 245 -40.85 19.83 34.59
C SER A 245 -42.32 20.20 34.56
N GLU A 246 -42.87 20.59 33.40
CA GLU A 246 -44.29 20.97 33.27
C GLU A 246 -45.24 19.75 33.38
N ASN A 247 -44.79 18.57 32.93
CA ASN A 247 -45.59 17.34 33.04
C ASN A 247 -45.62 16.71 34.44
N GLU A 248 -44.79 17.18 35.39
CA GLU A 248 -44.84 16.76 36.80
C GLU A 248 -45.74 17.68 37.66
N GLU A 249 -45.99 18.93 37.23
CA GLU A 249 -46.91 19.84 37.93
C GLU A 249 -48.38 19.60 37.59
N ASP A 250 -48.70 19.11 36.38
CA ASP A 250 -50.08 18.78 35.97
C ASP A 250 -50.58 17.38 36.43
N LYS A 251 -49.79 16.66 37.24
CA LYS A 251 -50.16 15.36 37.82
C LYS A 251 -50.15 15.30 39.35
N SER A 252 -50.18 16.45 40.03
CA SER A 252 -50.47 16.54 41.47
C SER A 252 -51.88 17.05 41.74
#